data_AF-A0A396QP48-F1
#
_entry.id   AF-A0A396QP48-F1
#
_cell.length_a   1.000
_cell.length_b   1.000
_cell.length_c   1.000
_cell.angle_alpha   90.00
_cell.angle_beta   90.00
_cell.angle_gamma   90.00
#
_symmetry.space_group_name_H-M   'P 1'
#
loop_
_entity.id
_entity.type
_entity.pdbx_description
1 polymer ?
#
loop_
_entity_poly.entity_id
_entity_poly.type
_entity_poly.pdbx_seq_one_letter_code
_entity_poly.pdbx_strand_id
1 'polypeptide(L)' 'ENLTLGTAAVGYRTESMHGAGSPQAQRIMISRQGNLAMKKALAKAIAHVEE' A
#
# COMPACT_ATOMS: atom_id res chain seq x y z
N GLU A 1 12.55 26.72 2.64
CA GLU A 1 13.70 25.79 2.57
C GLU A 1 13.73 24.74 3.68
N ASN A 2 13.38 25.03 4.94
CA ASN A 2 13.52 24.04 6.03
C ASN A 2 12.71 22.72 5.86
N LEU A 3 11.65 22.72 5.03
CA LEU A 3 10.90 21.51 4.64
C LEU A 3 11.57 20.71 3.52
N THR A 4 12.44 21.35 2.74
CA THR A 4 13.16 20.75 1.60
C THR A 4 14.61 20.45 1.92
N LEU A 5 15.25 21.11 2.87
CA LEU A 5 16.54 20.78 3.46
C LEU A 5 16.62 21.44 4.84
N GLY A 6 17.02 20.69 5.86
CA GLY A 6 17.04 21.16 7.25
C GLY A 6 16.32 20.21 8.20
N THR A 7 16.19 20.59 9.46
CA THR A 7 15.69 19.71 10.53
C THR A 7 14.22 19.32 10.31
N ALA A 8 13.39 20.23 9.81
CA ALA A 8 11.99 19.94 9.53
C ALA A 8 11.80 18.98 8.33
N ALA A 9 12.76 18.93 7.41
CA ALA A 9 12.73 18.03 6.26
C ALA A 9 12.88 16.55 6.65
N VAL A 10 13.47 16.25 7.83
CA VAL A 10 13.59 14.88 8.34
C VAL A 10 12.22 14.31 8.69
N GLY A 11 11.39 15.08 9.41
CA GLY A 11 10.01 14.69 9.70
C GLY A 11 9.18 14.60 8.42
N TYR A 12 9.17 15.67 7.63
CA TYR A 12 8.29 15.75 6.46
C TYR A 12 8.60 14.73 5.36
N ARG A 13 9.86 14.31 5.18
CA ARG A 13 10.23 13.36 4.11
C ARG A 13 10.62 12.00 4.63
N THR A 14 11.60 11.93 5.54
CA THR A 14 12.14 10.64 5.95
C THR A 14 11.17 9.89 6.84
N GLU A 15 10.61 10.57 7.84
CA GLU A 15 9.61 9.99 8.74
C GLU A 15 8.30 9.70 7.99
N SER A 16 7.83 10.57 7.11
CA SER A 16 6.64 10.24 6.31
C SER A 16 6.82 9.02 5.37
N MET A 17 8.06 8.74 4.93
CA MET A 17 8.36 7.60 4.07
C MET A 17 8.64 6.29 4.82
N HIS A 18 9.14 6.35 6.06
CA HIS A 18 9.60 5.15 6.80
C HIS A 18 8.99 5.02 8.20
N GLY A 19 8.32 6.06 8.70
CA GLY A 19 7.53 6.05 9.91
C GLY A 19 6.42 5.02 9.80
N ALA A 20 6.24 4.26 10.88
CA ALA A 20 5.38 3.06 10.91
C ALA A 20 5.74 1.97 9.87
N GLY A 21 6.95 2.02 9.29
CA GLY A 21 7.47 1.02 8.37
C GLY A 21 7.66 1.55 6.95
N SER A 22 8.57 0.92 6.20
CA SER A 22 8.83 1.29 4.81
C SER A 22 7.59 1.01 3.93
N PRO A 23 7.48 1.64 2.73
CA PRO A 23 6.33 1.45 1.86
C PRO A 23 6.12 -0.02 1.45
N GLN A 24 7.20 -0.81 1.42
CA GLN A 24 7.13 -2.24 1.12
C GLN A 24 6.40 -3.04 2.20
N ALA A 25 6.52 -2.66 3.48
CA ALA A 25 5.79 -3.31 4.57
C ALA A 25 4.27 -3.19 4.38
N GLN A 26 3.80 -2.01 3.96
CA GLN A 26 2.38 -1.78 3.69
C GLN A 26 1.90 -2.61 2.49
N ARG A 27 2.68 -2.68 1.40
CA ARG A 27 2.35 -3.50 0.22
C ARG A 27 2.13 -4.97 0.57
N ILE A 28 2.95 -5.52 1.47
CA ILE A 28 2.81 -6.91 1.95
C ILE A 28 1.48 -7.09 2.69
N MET A 29 1.15 -6.19 3.60
CA MET A 29 -0.08 -6.29 4.38
C MET A 29 -1.34 -6.09 3.53
N ILE A 30 -1.31 -5.15 2.59
CA ILE A 30 -2.39 -4.95 1.61
C ILE A 30 -2.62 -6.22 0.78
N SER A 31 -1.56 -6.89 0.32
CA SER A 31 -1.69 -8.15 -0.42
C SER A 31 -2.33 -9.24 0.43
N ARG A 32 -1.89 -9.39 1.69
CA ARG A 32 -2.43 -10.38 2.64
C ARG A 32 -3.91 -10.14 2.99
N GLN A 33 -4.29 -8.88 3.19
CA GLN A 33 -5.65 -8.50 3.61
C GLN A 33 -6.58 -8.20 2.43
N GLY A 34 -6.07 -8.22 1.19
CA GLY A 34 -6.79 -7.78 0.01
C GLY A 34 -7.86 -8.74 -0.51
N ASN A 35 -8.02 -9.94 0.08
CA ASN A 35 -8.99 -10.98 -0.29
C ASN A 35 -9.06 -11.25 -1.81
N LEU A 36 -7.90 -11.40 -2.45
CA LEU A 36 -7.80 -11.49 -3.91
C LEU A 36 -8.57 -12.67 -4.51
N ALA A 37 -8.62 -13.81 -3.82
CA ALA A 37 -9.38 -14.98 -4.28
C ALA A 37 -10.89 -14.70 -4.37
N MET A 38 -11.47 -14.07 -3.33
CA MET A 38 -12.86 -13.65 -3.33
C MET A 38 -13.15 -12.66 -4.47
N LYS A 39 -12.27 -11.67 -4.68
CA LYS A 39 -12.42 -10.69 -5.77
C LYS A 39 -12.37 -11.35 -7.15
N LYS A 40 -11.53 -12.38 -7.33
CA LYS A 40 -11.51 -13.18 -8.58
C LYS A 40 -12.82 -13.94 -8.78
N ALA A 41 -13.39 -14.55 -7.74
CA ALA A 41 -14.68 -15.24 -7.84
C ALA A 41 -15.80 -14.28 -8.25
N LEU A 42 -15.85 -13.08 -7.67
CA LEU A 42 -16.80 -12.04 -8.07
C LEU A 42 -16.63 -11.62 -9.53
N ALA A 43 -15.38 -11.43 -9.98
CA ALA A 43 -15.09 -11.08 -11.36
C ALA A 43 -15.53 -12.18 -12.35
N LYS A 44 -15.27 -13.46 -12.02
CA LYS A 44 -15.72 -14.61 -12.81
C LYS A 44 -17.26 -14.66 -12.91
N ALA A 45 -17.96 -14.44 -11.80
CA ALA A 45 -19.42 -14.45 -11.76
C ALA A 45 -20.03 -13.36 -12.65
N ILE A 46 -19.45 -12.16 -12.67
CA ILE A 46 -19.88 -11.06 -13.55
C ILE A 46 -19.56 -11.36 -15.01
N ALA A 47 -18.42 -11.99 -15.28
CA ALA A 47 -17.97 -12.30 -16.63
C ALA A 47 -18.55 -13.62 -17.20
N HIS A 48 -19.42 -14.31 -16.46
CA HIS A 48 -19.96 -15.64 -16.81
C HIS A 48 -18.86 -16.66 -17.18
N VAL A 49 -17.72 -16.60 -16.50
CA VAL A 49 -16.63 -17.57 -16.69
C VAL A 49 -16.89 -18.75 -15.76
N GLU A 50 -17.30 -19.87 -16.34
CA GLU A 50 -17.33 -21.17 -15.67
C GLU A 50 -15.90 -21.74 -15.60
N GLU A 51 -15.59 -22.42 -14.50
CA GLU A 51 -14.25 -22.97 -14.24
C GLU A 51 -13.92 -24.20 -15.09
#